data_AF-A0A2H6A9I3-F1
#
_entry.id   AF-A0A2H6A9I3-F1
#
_cell.length_a   1.000
_cell.length_b   1.000
_cell.length_c   1.000
_cell.angle_alpha   90.00
_cell.angle_beta   90.00
_cell.angle_gamma   90.00
#
_symmetry.space_group_name_H-M   'P 1'
#
loop_
_entity.id
_entity.type
_entity.pdbx_description
1 polymer ?
#
loop_
_entity_poly.entity_id
_entity_poly.type
_entity_poly.pdbx_seq_one_letter_code
_entity_poly.pdbx_strand_id
1 'polypeptide(L)'
;MKVKKDEFILKHFLKFGPKKVFIYGTKKLDDKYLVWQNNGQYEFCGGLWKKGEGLFEALRKRVWEKNKVLISKIRNLLKSKLKDGELYLFFEIEVEKNNLQNSLIFKNLKEISNPSKEIQIFLS
;
A
#
# COMPACT_ATOMS: atom_id res chain seq x y z
N MET A 1 12.99 8.51 23.91
CA MET A 1 12.22 8.79 22.68
C MET A 1 11.88 7.47 21.98
N LYS A 2 10.60 7.08 21.90
CA LYS A 2 10.18 5.95 21.05
C LYS A 2 10.33 6.39 19.60
N VAL A 3 11.34 5.87 18.90
CA VAL A 3 11.41 6.02 17.43
C VAL A 3 10.13 5.45 16.87
N LYS A 4 9.37 6.24 16.11
CA LYS A 4 8.12 5.76 15.52
C LYS A 4 8.47 4.62 14.55
N LYS A 5 7.70 3.52 14.61
CA LYS A 5 7.96 2.27 13.87
C LYS A 5 8.18 2.50 12.37
N ASP A 6 7.52 3.50 11.81
CA ASP A 6 7.58 3.89 10.41
C ASP A 6 8.87 4.64 10.03
N GLU A 7 9.44 5.45 10.92
CA GLU A 7 10.75 6.08 10.72
C GLU A 7 11.88 5.05 10.68
N PHE A 8 11.81 4.00 11.51
CA PHE A 8 12.79 2.92 11.49
C PHE A 8 12.75 2.15 10.17
N ILE A 9 11.55 1.81 9.71
CA ILE A 9 11.33 1.14 8.43
C ILE A 9 11.91 1.99 7.29
N LEU A 10 11.54 3.27 7.22
CA LEU A 10 12.03 4.17 6.19
C LEU A 10 13.56 4.30 6.22
N LYS A 11 14.17 4.54 7.40
CA LYS A 11 15.64 4.63 7.54
C LYS A 11 16.33 3.33 7.14
N HIS A 12 15.76 2.17 7.44
CA HIS A 12 16.33 0.88 7.07
C HIS A 12 16.37 0.73 5.55
N PHE A 13 15.27 1.04 4.86
CA PHE A 13 15.20 0.82 3.42
C PHE A 13 15.82 1.94 2.56
N LEU A 14 15.87 3.17 3.06
CA LEU A 14 16.54 4.26 2.33
C LEU A 14 18.06 4.05 2.20
N LYS A 15 18.68 3.20 3.03
CA LYS A 15 20.09 2.81 2.90
C LYS A 15 20.41 2.11 1.58
N PHE A 16 19.42 1.48 0.95
CA PHE A 16 19.58 0.85 -0.36
C PHE A 16 19.60 1.86 -1.53
N GLY A 17 19.48 3.16 -1.25
CA GLY A 17 19.48 4.22 -2.25
C GLY A 17 18.40 4.07 -3.34
N PRO A 18 17.15 3.74 -3.01
CA PRO A 18 16.11 3.59 -4.04
C PRO A 18 15.86 4.93 -4.75
N LYS A 19 15.72 4.88 -6.07
CA LYS A 19 15.36 6.04 -6.91
C LYS A 19 13.97 6.56 -6.56
N LYS A 20 13.05 5.64 -6.24
CA LYS A 20 11.66 5.94 -5.85
C LYS A 20 11.20 4.95 -4.79
N VAL A 21 10.31 5.41 -3.92
CA VAL A 21 9.66 4.57 -2.92
C VAL A 21 8.16 4.63 -3.14
N PHE A 22 7.52 3.48 -3.32
CA PHE A 22 6.09 3.33 -3.41
C PHE A 22 5.56 2.67 -2.14
N ILE A 23 4.46 3.19 -1.63
CA ILE A 23 3.81 2.75 -0.40
C ILE A 23 2.38 2.36 -0.71
N TYR A 24 2.02 1.14 -0.34
CA TYR A 24 0.70 0.57 -0.60
C TYR A 24 0.11 -0.01 0.68
N GLY A 25 -1.21 0.08 0.80
CA GLY A 25 -2.01 -0.48 1.87
C GLY A 25 -2.99 -1.51 1.32
N THR A 26 -3.06 -2.65 2.00
CA THR A 26 -4.09 -3.66 1.76
C THR A 26 -4.49 -4.33 3.08
N LYS A 27 -5.59 -5.08 3.06
CA LYS A 27 -6.05 -5.91 4.16
C LYS A 27 -6.26 -7.31 3.64
N LYS A 28 -5.76 -8.32 4.35
CA LYS A 28 -6.05 -9.71 4.04
C LYS A 28 -7.32 -10.15 4.77
N LEU A 29 -8.19 -10.86 4.07
CA LEU A 29 -9.35 -11.57 4.62
C LEU A 29 -9.35 -12.95 3.95
N ASP A 30 -9.05 -13.99 4.73
CA ASP A 30 -8.85 -15.35 4.24
C ASP A 30 -7.79 -15.42 3.13
N ASP A 31 -8.13 -15.89 1.93
CA ASP A 31 -7.28 -15.95 0.75
C ASP A 31 -7.34 -14.68 -0.12
N LYS A 32 -8.17 -13.70 0.28
CA LYS A 32 -8.44 -12.48 -0.48
C LYS A 32 -7.73 -11.26 0.12
N TYR A 33 -7.46 -10.30 -0.74
CA TYR A 33 -6.86 -9.03 -0.39
C TYR A 33 -7.77 -7.89 -0.80
N LEU A 34 -7.79 -6.85 0.03
CA LEU A 34 -8.46 -5.61 -0.26
C LEU A 34 -7.74 -4.91 -1.40
N VAL A 35 -8.43 -4.76 -2.52
CA VAL A 35 -7.97 -4.08 -3.73
C VAL A 35 -8.99 -3.04 -4.13
N TRP A 36 -8.55 -2.07 -4.89
CA TRP A 36 -9.40 -1.09 -5.55
C TRP A 36 -9.59 -1.48 -7.01
N GLN A 37 -10.82 -1.38 -7.51
CA GLN A 37 -11.14 -1.54 -8.92
C GLN A 37 -11.26 -0.17 -9.60
N ASN A 38 -10.42 0.07 -10.60
CA ASN A 38 -10.44 1.29 -11.41
C ASN A 38 -10.45 0.92 -12.89
N ASN A 39 -11.52 1.26 -13.62
CA ASN A 39 -11.66 1.00 -15.06
C ASN A 39 -11.31 -0.45 -15.48
N GLY A 40 -11.71 -1.44 -14.68
CA GLY A 40 -11.46 -2.86 -14.96
C GLY A 40 -10.08 -3.38 -14.57
N GLN A 41 -9.17 -2.53 -14.10
CA GLN A 41 -7.90 -2.92 -13.48
C GLN A 41 -8.03 -2.97 -11.95
N TYR A 42 -7.33 -3.90 -11.31
CA TYR A 42 -7.28 -4.00 -9.86
C TYR A 42 -5.92 -3.53 -9.32
N GLU A 43 -5.96 -2.72 -8.28
CA GLU A 43 -4.80 -2.03 -7.72
C GLU A 43 -4.82 -1.99 -6.20
N PHE A 44 -3.65 -1.85 -5.57
CA PHE A 44 -3.60 -1.57 -4.13
C PHE A 44 -3.79 -0.08 -3.88
N CYS A 45 -4.31 0.24 -2.69
CA CYS A 45 -4.49 1.63 -2.30
C CYS A 45 -3.13 2.22 -1.90
N GLY A 46 -2.66 3.26 -2.58
CA GLY A 46 -1.38 3.88 -2.27
C GLY A 46 -0.74 4.58 -3.46
N GLY A 47 0.57 4.77 -3.40
CA GLY A 47 1.32 5.41 -4.47
C GLY A 47 2.71 5.86 -4.06
N LEU A 48 3.23 6.85 -4.79
CA LEU A 48 4.58 7.37 -4.58
C LEU A 48 4.69 8.12 -3.23
N TRP A 49 5.69 7.73 -2.44
CA TRP A 49 6.14 8.45 -1.26
C TRP A 49 7.08 9.58 -1.65
N LYS A 50 6.86 10.78 -1.09
CA LYS A 50 7.75 11.93 -1.33
C LYS A 50 8.72 12.11 -0.17
N LYS A 51 9.96 12.47 -0.51
CA LYS A 51 11.01 12.74 0.48
C LYS A 51 10.55 13.84 1.44
N GLY A 52 10.67 13.58 2.74
CA GLY A 52 10.24 14.49 3.80
C GLY A 52 8.82 14.23 4.33
N GLU A 53 8.00 13.40 3.67
CA GLU A 53 6.72 12.97 4.23
C GLU A 53 6.92 11.84 5.26
N GLY A 54 6.16 11.83 6.36
CA GLY A 54 6.06 10.66 7.22
C GLY A 54 5.45 9.47 6.45
N LEU A 55 6.02 8.27 6.58
CA LEU A 55 5.66 7.13 5.74
C LEU A 55 4.16 6.77 5.87
N PHE A 56 3.65 6.70 7.10
CA PHE A 56 2.26 6.36 7.36
C PHE A 56 1.30 7.51 7.05
N GLU A 57 1.71 8.75 7.28
CA GLU A 57 0.93 9.93 6.90
C GLU A 57 0.80 10.03 5.38
N ALA A 58 1.89 9.79 4.64
CA ALA A 58 1.89 9.71 3.20
C ALA A 58 0.94 8.61 2.70
N LEU A 59 0.99 7.41 3.29
CA LEU A 59 0.08 6.33 2.89
C LEU A 59 -1.39 6.74 3.07
N ARG A 60 -1.75 7.26 4.24
CA ARG A 60 -3.11 7.78 4.51
C ARG A 60 -3.51 8.85 3.49
N LYS A 61 -2.62 9.80 3.23
CA LYS A 61 -2.84 10.89 2.28
C LYS A 61 -3.11 10.37 0.87
N ARG A 62 -2.28 9.45 0.35
CA ARG A 62 -2.44 8.89 -1.00
C ARG A 62 -3.73 8.08 -1.14
N VAL A 63 -4.05 7.26 -0.13
CA VAL A 63 -5.29 6.47 -0.13
C VAL A 63 -6.53 7.37 -0.05
N TRP A 64 -6.48 8.44 0.74
CA TRP A 64 -7.56 9.43 0.78
C TRP A 64 -7.70 10.17 -0.55
N GLU A 65 -6.60 10.69 -1.11
CA GLU A 65 -6.60 11.46 -2.36
C GLU A 65 -7.20 10.66 -3.52
N LYS A 66 -6.76 9.40 -3.66
CA LYS A 66 -7.13 8.52 -4.79
C LYS A 66 -8.47 7.82 -4.60
N ASN A 67 -8.72 7.30 -3.40
CA ASN A 67 -9.81 6.36 -3.18
C ASN A 67 -10.91 6.91 -2.27
N LYS A 68 -10.72 8.09 -1.65
CA LYS A 68 -11.62 8.64 -0.62
C LYS A 68 -11.86 7.67 0.52
N VAL A 69 -10.83 6.91 0.88
CA VAL A 69 -10.87 5.88 1.92
C VAL A 69 -10.06 6.35 3.12
N LEU A 70 -10.69 6.33 4.28
CA LEU A 70 -10.02 6.61 5.55
C LEU A 70 -9.41 5.33 6.14
N ILE A 71 -8.08 5.34 6.29
CA ILE A 71 -7.33 4.29 6.98
C ILE A 71 -7.30 4.61 8.48
N SER A 72 -8.02 3.81 9.26
CA SER A 72 -8.06 3.94 10.73
C SER A 72 -6.76 3.47 11.37
N LYS A 73 -6.16 2.37 10.88
CA LYS A 73 -4.91 1.83 11.42
C LYS A 73 -3.99 1.32 10.31
N ILE A 74 -2.68 1.49 10.53
CA ILE A 74 -1.62 0.87 9.75
C ILE A 74 -0.82 -0.01 10.72
N ARG A 75 -0.76 -1.32 10.47
CA ARG A 75 -0.22 -2.29 11.42
C ARG A 75 1.23 -2.67 11.10
N ASN A 76 1.39 -3.60 10.17
CA ASN A 76 2.65 -4.26 9.87
C ASN A 76 3.03 -4.06 8.40
N LEU A 77 4.34 -4.10 8.13
CA LEU A 77 4.84 -4.28 6.78
C LEU A 77 4.57 -5.75 6.39
N LEU A 78 3.68 -5.97 5.43
CA LEU A 78 3.36 -7.30 4.91
C LEU A 78 4.46 -7.80 3.98
N LYS A 79 4.98 -6.92 3.13
CA LYS A 79 6.00 -7.26 2.13
C LYS A 79 6.78 -6.02 1.75
N SER A 80 8.04 -6.22 1.37
CA SER A 80 8.86 -5.22 0.68
C SER A 80 9.52 -5.84 -0.55
N LYS A 81 9.67 -5.08 -1.63
CA LYS A 81 10.38 -5.52 -2.83
C LYS A 81 11.21 -4.37 -3.41
N LEU A 82 12.46 -4.62 -3.76
CA LEU A 82 13.27 -3.72 -4.57
C LEU A 82 13.30 -4.26 -6.00
N LYS A 83 12.89 -3.45 -6.98
CA LYS A 83 12.89 -3.82 -8.40
C LYS A 83 13.23 -2.60 -9.24
N ASP A 84 14.22 -2.73 -10.11
CA ASP A 84 14.67 -1.65 -11.03
C ASP A 84 15.04 -0.34 -10.32
N GLY A 85 15.54 -0.43 -9.08
CA GLY A 85 15.84 0.73 -8.23
C GLY A 85 14.61 1.40 -7.61
N GLU A 86 13.41 0.84 -7.78
CA GLU A 86 12.18 1.24 -7.11
C GLU A 86 11.90 0.33 -5.92
N LEU A 87 11.68 0.92 -4.75
CA LEU A 87 11.32 0.20 -3.53
C LEU A 87 9.79 0.22 -3.37
N TYR A 88 9.22 -0.95 -3.13
CA TYR A 88 7.80 -1.16 -2.89
C TYR A 88 7.60 -1.63 -1.47
N LEU A 89 6.79 -0.92 -0.69
CA LEU A 89 6.43 -1.25 0.68
C LEU A 89 4.93 -1.49 0.78
N PHE A 90 4.55 -2.67 1.23
CA PHE A 90 3.15 -3.08 1.34
C PHE A 90 2.78 -3.24 2.81
N PHE A 91 1.79 -2.47 3.28
CA PHE A 91 1.36 -2.44 4.66
C PHE A 91 -0.03 -3.04 4.85
N GLU A 92 -0.22 -3.68 5.99
CA GLU A 92 -1.53 -4.06 6.47
C GLU A 92 -2.28 -2.84 7.01
N ILE A 93 -3.49 -2.61 6.49
CA ILE A 93 -4.34 -1.49 6.87
C ILE A 93 -5.70 -1.94 7.39
N GLU A 94 -6.30 -1.12 8.23
CA GLU A 94 -7.72 -1.14 8.54
C GLU A 94 -8.36 0.12 7.99
N VAL A 95 -9.53 -0.05 7.36
CA VAL A 95 -10.34 1.04 6.84
C VAL A 95 -11.59 1.20 7.71
N GLU A 96 -12.08 2.43 7.84
CA GLU A 96 -13.32 2.68 8.59
C GLU A 96 -14.54 2.05 7.89
N LYS A 97 -15.48 1.51 8.68
CA LYS A 97 -16.65 0.77 8.19
C LYS A 97 -17.62 1.64 7.38
N ASN A 98 -17.61 2.96 7.59
CA ASN A 98 -18.53 3.89 6.94
C ASN A 98 -18.11 4.31 5.50
N ASN A 99 -17.07 3.70 4.93
CA ASN A 99 -16.58 4.01 3.57
C ASN A 99 -17.42 3.37 2.44
N LEU A 100 -18.76 3.41 2.55
CA LEU A 100 -19.76 2.68 1.75
C LEU A 100 -19.95 3.12 0.27
N GLN A 101 -19.03 3.87 -0.33
CA GLN A 101 -19.19 4.39 -1.71
C GLN A 101 -18.14 3.92 -2.72
N ASN A 102 -17.19 3.10 -2.29
CA ASN A 102 -15.89 3.06 -2.94
C ASN A 102 -15.64 1.69 -3.57
N SER A 103 -15.02 1.67 -4.76
CA SER A 103 -14.64 0.49 -5.56
C SER A 103 -13.62 -0.45 -4.89
N LEU A 104 -13.58 -0.48 -3.56
CA LEU A 104 -12.85 -1.39 -2.71
C LEU A 104 -13.55 -2.74 -2.64
N ILE A 105 -12.84 -3.80 -2.99
CA ILE A 105 -13.35 -5.16 -2.91
C ILE A 105 -12.27 -6.12 -2.41
N PHE A 106 -12.69 -7.23 -1.82
CA PHE A 106 -11.79 -8.34 -1.52
C PHE A 106 -11.70 -9.27 -2.74
N LYS A 107 -10.49 -9.44 -3.27
CA LYS A 107 -10.21 -10.36 -4.39
C LYS A 107 -9.05 -11.28 -4.10
N ASN A 108 -9.13 -12.51 -4.61
CA ASN A 108 -7.98 -13.39 -4.66
C ASN A 108 -7.04 -12.88 -5.75
N LEU A 109 -5.85 -12.45 -5.36
CA LEU A 109 -4.89 -11.81 -6.26
C LEU A 109 -4.44 -12.73 -7.40
N LYS A 110 -4.47 -14.05 -7.22
CA LYS A 110 -4.08 -15.04 -8.24
C LYS A 110 -5.12 -15.20 -9.35
N GLU A 111 -6.36 -14.79 -9.09
CA GLU A 111 -7.50 -14.92 -10.03
C GLU A 111 -7.79 -13.61 -10.77
N ILE A 112 -7.00 -12.56 -10.52
CA ILE A 112 -7.18 -11.28 -11.18
C ILE A 112 -6.65 -11.35 -12.62
N SER A 113 -7.54 -11.17 -13.59
CA SER A 113 -7.21 -11.17 -15.03
C SER A 113 -6.41 -9.94 -15.48
N ASN A 114 -6.61 -8.78 -14.84
CA ASN A 114 -5.90 -7.54 -15.17
C ASN A 114 -5.32 -6.87 -13.91
N PRO A 115 -4.21 -7.39 -13.35
CA PRO A 115 -3.57 -6.83 -12.17
C PRO A 115 -2.68 -5.64 -12.53
N SER A 116 -2.72 -4.62 -11.69
CA SER A 116 -1.75 -3.50 -11.70
C SER A 116 -0.30 -3.95 -11.47
N LYS A 117 0.66 -3.08 -11.81
CA LYS A 117 2.11 -3.32 -11.64
C LYS A 117 2.44 -3.70 -10.19
N GLU A 118 1.88 -3.01 -9.21
CA GLU A 118 2.17 -3.27 -7.80
C GLU A 118 1.61 -4.60 -7.30
N ILE A 119 0.47 -5.07 -7.83
CA ILE A 119 -0.05 -6.41 -7.50
C ILE A 119 0.87 -7.48 -8.08
N GLN A 120 1.32 -7.32 -9.33
CA GLN A 120 2.28 -8.23 -9.95
C GLN A 120 3.58 -8.29 -9.13
N ILE A 121 4.09 -7.14 -8.68
CA ILE A 121 5.28 -7.07 -7.82
C ILE A 121 5.03 -7.72 -6.46
N PHE A 122 3.86 -7.52 -5.88
CA PHE A 122 3.47 -8.14 -4.61
C PHE A 122 3.38 -9.67 -4.72
N LEU A 123 3.01 -10.21 -5.87
CA LEU A 123 2.96 -11.66 -6.10
C LEU A 123 4.34 -12.28 -6.43
N SER A 124 5.29 -11.47 -6.94
CA SER A 124 6.66 -11.88 -7.28
C SER A 124 7.60 -12.01 -6.08
#